data_AF-A0A949U4A1-F1
#
_entry.id   AF-A0A949U4A1-F1
#
_cell.length_a   1.000
_cell.length_b   1.000
_cell.length_c   1.000
_cell.angle_alpha   90.00
_cell.angle_beta   90.00
_cell.angle_gamma   90.00
#
_symmetry.space_group_name_H-M   'P 1'
#
loop_
_entity.id
_entity.type
_entity.pdbx_description
1 polymer ?
#
loop_
_entity_poly.entity_id
_entity_poly.type
_entity_poly.pdbx_seq_one_letter_code
_entity_poly.pdbx_strand_id
1 'polypeptide(L)'
;MLTLSRMGAVMIPPVTAFYNQPKTLAEVIDHLLYRVLDQFGIESPAAIRWNGLRTDRQHASRRRTPLEVRSYEADQSGAQPIL
;
A
#
# COMPACT_ATOMS: atom_id res chain seq x y z
N MET A 1 21.33 -15.17 4.30
CA MET A 1 20.16 -14.53 4.93
C MET A 1 19.37 -15.49 5.82
N LEU A 2 18.71 -16.54 5.30
CA LEU A 2 17.90 -17.47 6.11
C LEU A 2 18.62 -18.08 7.33
N THR A 3 19.85 -18.57 7.18
CA THR A 3 20.64 -19.13 8.29
C THR A 3 20.87 -18.12 9.41
N LEU A 4 21.26 -16.89 9.06
CA LEU A 4 21.49 -15.82 10.03
C LEU A 4 20.19 -15.42 10.75
N SER A 5 19.07 -15.32 10.03
CA SER A 5 17.77 -15.05 10.65
C SER A 5 17.38 -16.12 11.67
N ARG A 6 17.65 -17.39 11.38
CA ARG A 6 17.42 -18.50 12.33
C ARG A 6 18.34 -18.45 13.54
N MET A 7 19.50 -17.80 13.43
CA MET A 7 20.45 -17.58 14.53
C MET A 7 20.13 -16.30 15.33
N GLY A 8 19.02 -15.62 15.04
CA GLY A 8 18.58 -14.42 15.76
C GLY A 8 19.13 -13.10 15.20
N ALA A 9 19.82 -13.12 14.05
CA ALA A 9 20.25 -11.89 13.40
C ALA A 9 19.04 -11.15 12.80
N VAL A 10 18.96 -9.84 13.04
CA VAL A 10 18.00 -8.96 12.38
C VAL A 10 18.60 -8.48 11.05
N MET A 11 17.87 -8.69 9.95
CA MET A 11 18.27 -8.21 8.62
C MET A 11 17.40 -7.03 8.22
N ILE A 12 17.99 -5.85 8.14
CA ILE A 12 17.30 -4.64 7.67
C ILE A 12 17.89 -4.27 6.31
N PRO A 13 17.23 -4.67 5.20
CA PRO A 13 17.60 -4.12 3.91
C PRO A 13 17.28 -2.61 3.91
N PRO A 14 18.10 -1.76 3.26
CA PRO A 14 17.85 -0.32 3.16
C PRO A 14 16.73 -0.04 2.15
N VAL A 15 15.53 -0.52 2.45
CA VAL A 15 14.31 -0.31 1.65
C VAL A 15 13.61 0.96 2.11
N THR A 16 13.45 1.89 1.18
CA THR A 16 12.83 3.18 1.46
C THR A 16 11.32 3.02 1.64
N ALA A 17 10.75 3.77 2.57
CA ALA A 17 9.31 3.89 2.72
C ALA A 17 8.89 5.30 2.30
N PHE A 18 7.77 5.40 1.57
CA PHE A 18 7.25 6.67 1.05
C PHE A 18 5.90 7.05 1.65
N TYR A 19 5.39 6.29 2.62
CA TYR A 19 4.11 6.61 3.27
C TYR A 19 4.17 7.93 4.06
N ASN A 20 5.37 8.33 4.49
CA ASN A 20 5.65 9.60 5.15
C ASN A 20 5.86 10.76 4.16
N GLN A 21 5.73 10.51 2.85
CA GLN A 21 5.83 11.51 1.78
C GLN A 21 7.07 12.44 1.90
N PRO A 22 8.29 11.86 1.98
CA PRO A 22 9.51 12.64 2.21
C PRO A 22 9.74 13.63 1.06
N LYS A 23 10.22 14.83 1.40
CA LYS A 23 10.51 15.92 0.46
C LYS A 23 11.97 15.98 0.04
N THR A 24 12.85 15.39 0.84
CA THR A 24 14.28 15.42 0.64
C THR A 24 14.89 14.03 0.73
N LEU A 25 16.08 13.85 0.14
CA LEU A 25 16.84 12.61 0.30
C LEU A 25 17.24 12.38 1.77
N ALA A 26 17.50 13.46 2.51
CA ALA A 26 17.79 13.40 3.94
C ALA A 26 16.64 12.74 4.71
N GLU A 27 15.39 13.13 4.45
CA GLU A 27 14.21 12.53 5.11
C GLU A 27 14.03 11.03 4.78
N VAL A 28 14.45 10.59 3.59
CA VAL A 28 14.46 9.17 3.22
C VAL A 28 15.50 8.41 4.04
N ILE A 29 16.69 9.00 4.21
CA ILE A 29 17.78 8.42 5.01
C ILE A 29 17.40 8.40 6.48
N ASP A 30 16.86 9.49 7.01
CA ASP A 30 16.39 9.60 8.39
C ASP A 30 15.35 8.53 8.71
N HIS A 31 14.41 8.28 7.78
CA HIS A 31 13.44 7.21 7.95
C HIS A 31 14.10 5.83 8.13
N LEU A 32 15.14 5.53 7.35
CA LEU A 32 15.90 4.29 7.52
C LEU A 32 16.66 4.25 8.85
N LEU A 33 17.29 5.36 9.25
CA LEU A 33 18.00 5.46 10.52
C LEU A 33 17.09 5.21 11.72
N TYR A 34 15.87 5.76 11.72
CA TYR A 34 14.90 5.50 12.78
C TYR A 34 14.56 4.02 12.89
N ARG A 35 14.44 3.29 11.77
CA ARG A 35 14.19 1.83 11.79
C ARG A 35 15.38 1.02 12.31
N VAL A 36 16.60 1.52 12.13
CA VAL A 36 17.80 0.92 12.72
C VAL A 36 17.83 1.17 14.22
N LEU A 37 17.58 2.41 14.66
CA LEU A 37 17.51 2.77 16.08
C LEU A 37 16.42 1.99 16.83
N ASP A 38 15.30 1.70 16.18
CA ASP A 38 14.24 0.85 16.71
C ASP A 38 14.73 -0.56 17.12
N GLN A 39 15.75 -1.11 16.44
CA GLN A 39 16.28 -2.43 16.81
C GLN A 39 17.06 -2.42 18.11
N PHE A 40 17.54 -1.26 18.53
CA PHE A 40 18.26 -1.06 19.78
C PHE A 40 17.35 -0.52 20.89
N GLY A 41 16.04 -0.36 20.63
CA GLY A 41 15.11 0.24 21.59
C GLY A 41 15.35 1.73 21.84
N ILE A 42 16.00 2.43 20.90
CA ILE A 42 16.29 3.85 21.02
C ILE A 42 15.12 4.64 20.42
N GLU A 43 14.40 5.36 21.28
CA GLU A 43 13.28 6.19 20.84
C GLU A 43 13.75 7.35 19.96
N SER A 44 13.00 7.61 18.88
CA SER A 44 13.25 8.70 17.94
C SER A 44 11.99 9.55 17.81
N PRO A 45 11.84 10.62 18.61
CA PRO A 45 10.63 11.45 18.61
C PRO A 45 10.30 12.11 17.26
N ALA A 46 11.31 12.33 16.41
CA ALA A 46 11.16 12.88 15.07
C ALA A 46 10.67 11.86 14.03
N ALA A 47 10.57 10.57 14.37
CA ALA A 47 10.19 9.54 13.43
C ALA A 47 8.70 9.61 13.08
N ILE A 48 8.39 9.85 11.79
CA ILE A 48 7.02 9.75 11.26
C ILE A 48 6.66 8.27 11.10
N ARG A 49 5.87 7.74 12.03
CA ARG A 49 5.41 6.34 12.04
C ARG A 49 4.12 6.16 11.26
N TRP A 50 3.89 4.95 10.78
CA TRP A 50 2.62 4.55 10.20
C TRP A 50 1.51 4.55 11.26
N ASN A 51 0.42 5.28 11.02
CA ASN A 51 -0.72 5.41 11.95
C ASN A 51 -1.96 4.59 11.54
N GLY A 52 -1.79 3.60 10.65
CA GLY A 52 -2.91 2.78 10.16
C GLY A 52 -3.65 3.40 8.97
N LEU A 53 -4.46 2.57 8.32
CA LEU A 53 -5.42 3.04 7.33
C LEU A 53 -6.51 3.83 8.05
N ARG A 54 -6.91 4.97 7.49
CA ARG A 54 -8.09 5.69 7.98
C ARG A 54 -9.30 4.78 7.78
N THR A 55 -9.79 4.16 8.86
CA THR A 55 -11.15 3.63 8.89
C THR A 55 -12.08 4.82 8.91
N ASP A 56 -12.44 5.29 7.72
CA ASP A 56 -13.66 6.05 7.63
C ASP A 56 -14.81 5.04 7.81
N ARG A 57 -15.67 5.31 8.80
CA ARG A 57 -17.01 4.72 8.85
C ARG A 57 -18.00 5.65 8.12
N GLN A 58 -17.51 6.61 7.34
CA GLN A 58 -18.25 7.80 6.92
C GLN A 58 -18.47 7.89 5.39
N HIS A 59 -17.70 7.16 4.55
CA HIS A 59 -17.93 7.10 3.10
C HIS A 59 -18.99 6.05 2.71
N ALA A 60 -19.33 5.11 3.59
CA ALA A 60 -20.37 4.10 3.34
C ALA A 60 -21.77 4.71 3.11
N SER A 61 -22.00 5.96 3.50
CA SER A 61 -23.30 6.63 3.34
C SER A 61 -23.49 7.34 2.00
N ARG A 62 -22.48 7.45 1.13
CA ARG A 62 -22.53 8.47 0.07
C ARG A 62 -22.65 8.03 -1.38
N ARG A 63 -22.46 6.77 -1.79
CA ARG A 63 -22.72 6.36 -3.19
C ARG A 63 -23.09 4.88 -3.32
N ARG A 64 -24.40 4.60 -3.33
CA ARG A 64 -24.95 3.49 -4.13
C ARG A 64 -25.81 4.10 -5.22
N THR A 65 -25.18 4.50 -6.32
CA THR A 65 -25.90 4.59 -7.59
C THR A 65 -25.95 3.15 -8.12
N PRO A 66 -27.14 2.54 -8.30
CA PRO A 66 -27.21 1.26 -8.99
C PRO A 66 -26.62 1.44 -10.40
N LEU A 67 -25.64 0.60 -10.75
CA LEU A 67 -25.20 0.50 -12.13
C LEU A 67 -26.40 -0.10 -12.90
N GLU A 68 -27.07 0.70 -13.72
CA GLU A 68 -28.04 0.17 -14.69
C GLU A 68 -27.27 -0.73 -15.65
N VAL A 69 -27.42 -2.03 -15.46
CA VAL A 69 -26.98 -3.04 -16.41
C VAL A 69 -27.91 -2.92 -17.61
N ARG A 70 -27.48 -2.17 -18.63
CA ARG A 70 -28.17 -2.13 -19.92
C ARG A 70 -28.02 -3.53 -20.54
N SER A 71 -29.09 -4.31 -20.49
CA SER A 71 -29.19 -5.60 -21.16
C SER A 71 -28.97 -5.40 -22.66
N TYR A 72 -27.98 -6.09 -23.22
CA TYR A 72 -27.83 -6.23 -24.66
C TYR A 72 -29.00 -7.08 -25.17
N GLU A 73 -29.98 -6.44 -25.80
CA GLU A 73 -30.92 -7.16 -26.65
C GLU A 73 -30.15 -7.63 -27.89
N ALA A 74 -30.04 -8.95 -28.04
CA ALA A 74 -29.49 -9.56 -29.23
C ALA A 74 -30.45 -9.28 -30.40
N ASP A 75 -30.05 -8.40 -31.30
CA ASP A 75 -30.67 -8.23 -32.60
C ASP A 75 -30.60 -9.55 -33.37
N GLN A 76 -31.73 -10.26 -33.43
CA GLN A 76 -31.91 -11.44 -34.27
C GLN A 76 -32.19 -11.01 -35.71
N SER A 77 -31.17 -10.51 -36.41
CA SER A 77 -31.29 -10.28 -37.85
C SER A 77 -29.98 -10.61 -38.58
N GLY A 78 -29.88 -11.90 -38.93
CA GLY A 78 -29.41 -12.40 -40.22
C GLY A 78 -28.09 -11.87 -40.79
N ALA A 79 -27.01 -12.63 -40.60
CA ALA A 79 -25.94 -12.74 -41.59
C ALA A 79 -25.41 -14.19 -41.58
N GLN A 80 -25.61 -14.87 -42.71
CA GLN A 80 -25.17 -16.25 -42.96
C GLN A 80 -23.63 -16.34 -42.99
N PRO A 81 -23.04 -17.48 -42.59
CA PRO A 81 -21.60 -17.65 -42.64
C PRO A 81 -21.15 -17.88 -44.09
N ILE A 82 -20.09 -17.20 -44.51
CA ILE A 82 -19.34 -17.54 -45.72
C ILE A 82 -18.17 -18.41 -45.27
N LEU A 83 -18.03 -19.57 -45.92
CA LEU A 83 -16.97 -20.57 -45.72
C LEU A 83 -15.56 -19.97 -45.78
#